data_AF-A0A829YLV0-F1
#
_entry.id   AF-A0A829YLV0-F1
#
_cell.length_a   1.000
_cell.length_b   1.000
_cell.length_c   1.000
_cell.angle_alpha   90.00
_cell.angle_beta   90.00
_cell.angle_gamma   90.00
#
_symmetry.space_group_name_H-M   'P 1'
#
loop_
_entity.id
_entity.type
_entity.pdbx_description
1 polymer ?
#
loop_
_entity_poly.entity_id
_entity_poly.type
_entity_poly.pdbx_seq_one_letter_code
_entity_poly.pdbx_strand_id
1 'polypeptide(L)'
;MRSCFVLLLCWLAFKAEAGCSADTKGNTDYPTSRITLQKRTLQEFYYYRADHYAIVVEPATLVRKLEERIRPRAKGASSPAQRLLKDIRDGLPAGNSKDLFVLLLKDALYLVDMELLLADILESGQATVIDAWELPNYGERFVPATQLTRIKRGAYRSREFCTPDGNLLLRVTDAIE
;
A
#
# COMPACT_ATOMS: atom_id res chain seq x y z
N MET A 1 18.95 -3.53 46.49
CA MET A 1 17.82 -3.61 45.53
C MET A 1 17.81 -2.37 44.64
N ARG A 2 18.71 -2.27 43.65
CA ARG A 2 18.81 -1.09 42.76
C ARG A 2 19.02 -1.44 41.28
N SER A 3 18.82 -2.71 40.88
CA SER A 3 19.21 -3.18 39.55
C SER A 3 18.04 -3.48 38.59
N CYS A 4 16.77 -3.34 38.99
CA CYS A 4 15.63 -3.63 38.11
C CYS A 4 15.08 -2.43 37.33
N PHE A 5 15.46 -1.19 37.68
CA PHE A 5 14.88 0.00 37.04
C PHE A 5 15.60 0.44 35.75
N VAL A 6 16.84 -0.01 35.53
CA VAL A 6 17.62 0.39 34.34
C VAL A 6 17.24 -0.44 33.11
N LEU A 7 16.83 -1.70 33.29
CA LEU A 7 16.43 -2.57 32.19
C LEU A 7 15.06 -2.21 31.57
N LEU A 8 14.18 -1.56 32.34
CA LEU A 8 12.88 -1.11 31.84
C LEU A 8 12.97 0.18 31.00
N LEU A 9 14.00 1.01 31.22
CA LEU A 9 14.25 2.21 30.42
C LEU A 9 14.93 1.89 29.08
N CYS A 10 15.71 0.82 28.99
CA CYS A 10 16.27 0.35 27.72
C CYS A 10 15.22 -0.28 26.79
N TRP A 11 14.09 -0.76 27.32
CA TRP A 11 13.00 -1.32 26.51
C TRP A 11 12.09 -0.24 25.88
N LEU A 12 12.04 0.95 26.47
CA LEU A 12 11.28 2.09 25.93
C LEU A 12 12.10 2.95 24.95
N ALA A 13 13.44 2.87 24.98
CA ALA A 13 14.31 3.61 24.08
C ALA A 13 14.50 2.94 22.70
N PHE A 14 14.10 1.67 22.53
CA PHE A 14 14.23 0.92 21.27
C PHE A 14 13.00 1.00 20.34
N LYS A 15 12.07 1.94 20.59
CA LYS A 15 10.93 2.22 19.69
C LYS A 15 11.01 3.56 18.96
N ALA A 16 12.14 4.24 19.04
CA ALA A 16 12.45 5.39 18.21
C ALA A 16 13.61 5.00 17.28
N GLU A 17 13.48 5.38 16.00
CA GLU A 17 14.37 5.04 14.87
C GLU A 17 14.04 3.66 14.26
N ALA A 18 13.74 3.48 12.99
CA ALA A 18 13.73 4.31 11.78
C ALA A 18 12.79 3.60 10.78
N GLY A 19 12.32 4.13 9.66
CA GLY A 19 12.39 5.45 9.07
C GLY A 19 11.18 5.70 8.16
N CYS A 20 11.00 6.96 7.75
CA CYS A 20 10.28 7.33 6.54
C CYS A 20 10.59 8.81 6.29
N SER A 21 11.30 9.05 5.18
CA SER A 21 11.93 10.29 4.71
C SER A 21 13.00 10.92 5.60
N ALA A 22 14.22 10.98 5.07
CA ALA A 22 15.31 11.85 5.48
C ALA A 22 15.02 13.34 5.18
N ASP A 23 13.91 13.87 5.72
CA ASP A 23 13.60 15.31 5.78
C ASP A 23 13.55 15.76 7.24
N THR A 24 14.58 15.44 8.02
CA THR A 24 14.72 15.94 9.40
C THR A 24 15.55 17.21 9.45
N LYS A 25 15.09 18.24 8.74
CA LYS A 25 15.36 19.65 9.09
C LYS A 25 14.04 20.35 9.33
N GLY A 26 13.48 20.18 10.53
CA GLY A 26 12.33 20.97 11.00
C GLY A 26 11.15 20.17 11.56
N ASN A 27 11.37 19.52 12.71
CA ASN A 27 10.45 19.36 13.85
C ASN A 27 8.93 19.59 13.62
N THR A 28 8.31 18.86 12.71
CA THR A 28 6.84 18.85 12.57
C THR A 28 6.36 17.41 12.73
N ASP A 29 5.71 17.12 13.85
CA ASP A 29 5.05 15.82 14.06
C ASP A 29 3.90 15.70 13.07
N TYR A 30 4.09 14.89 12.03
CA TYR A 30 3.05 14.59 11.07
C TYR A 30 2.01 13.65 11.71
N PRO A 31 0.70 13.86 11.48
CA PRO A 31 -0.32 12.93 11.96
C PRO A 31 -0.07 11.49 11.49
N THR A 32 0.14 10.58 12.45
CA THR A 32 0.37 9.15 12.19
C THR A 32 -0.78 8.27 12.67
N SER A 33 -1.07 7.18 11.96
CA SER A 33 -2.05 6.18 12.38
C SER A 33 -1.60 4.77 12.02
N ARG A 34 -1.92 3.78 12.87
CA ARG A 34 -1.68 2.36 12.56
C ARG A 34 -2.81 1.78 11.74
N ILE A 35 -2.45 0.96 10.76
CA ILE A 35 -3.39 0.20 9.95
C ILE A 35 -3.06 -1.29 10.09
N THR A 36 -4.06 -2.11 10.34
CA THR A 36 -3.91 -3.58 10.32
C THR A 36 -4.38 -4.11 8.98
N LEU A 37 -3.47 -4.76 8.26
CA LEU A 37 -3.77 -5.41 7.00
C LEU A 37 -4.41 -6.78 7.21
N GLN A 38 -5.12 -7.23 6.17
CA GLN A 38 -5.86 -8.49 6.21
C GLN A 38 -4.90 -9.69 6.18
N LYS A 39 -5.14 -10.67 7.07
CA LYS A 39 -4.59 -12.02 6.96
C LYS A 39 -5.40 -12.82 5.94
N ARG A 40 -4.76 -13.57 5.04
CA ARG A 40 -5.47 -14.39 4.05
C ARG A 40 -4.58 -15.48 3.47
N THR A 41 -5.21 -16.48 2.85
CA THR A 41 -4.53 -17.40 1.94
C THR A 41 -4.53 -16.80 0.55
N LEU A 42 -3.37 -16.75 -0.11
CA LEU A 42 -3.24 -16.21 -1.45
C LEU A 42 -3.53 -17.31 -2.49
N GLN A 43 -4.50 -17.04 -3.38
CA GLN A 43 -4.82 -17.90 -4.53
C GLN A 43 -4.65 -17.08 -5.82
N GLU A 44 -5.68 -16.30 -6.18
CA GLU A 44 -5.63 -15.33 -7.28
C GLU A 44 -5.48 -13.92 -6.73
N PHE A 45 -4.43 -13.22 -7.16
CA PHE A 45 -4.16 -11.87 -6.68
C PHE A 45 -3.42 -11.02 -7.70
N TYR A 46 -3.65 -9.72 -7.59
CA TYR A 46 -2.79 -8.71 -8.20
C TYR A 46 -1.75 -8.26 -7.19
N TYR A 47 -0.56 -7.91 -7.67
CA TYR A 47 0.47 -7.34 -6.82
C TYR A 47 1.12 -6.11 -7.44
N TYR A 48 1.56 -5.19 -6.59
CA TYR A 48 2.41 -4.05 -6.94
C TYR A 48 3.70 -4.16 -6.15
N ARG A 49 4.85 -4.19 -6.84
CA ARG A 49 6.15 -4.28 -6.20
C ARG A 49 6.59 -2.91 -5.70
N ALA A 50 6.96 -2.86 -4.44
CA ALA A 50 7.49 -1.71 -3.74
C ALA A 50 8.79 -2.13 -3.06
N ASP A 51 9.89 -2.02 -3.81
CA ASP A 51 11.23 -2.45 -3.38
C ASP A 51 11.26 -3.94 -2.97
N HIS A 52 11.57 -4.24 -1.70
CA HIS A 52 11.60 -5.58 -1.12
C HIS A 52 10.21 -6.16 -0.82
N TYR A 53 9.15 -5.37 -0.94
CA TYR A 53 7.80 -5.78 -0.60
C TYR A 53 6.88 -5.81 -1.83
N ALA A 54 5.79 -6.55 -1.72
CA ALA A 54 4.69 -6.49 -2.67
C ALA A 54 3.38 -6.20 -1.94
N ILE A 55 2.65 -5.20 -2.42
CA ILE A 55 1.27 -4.93 -2.01
C ILE A 55 0.37 -5.87 -2.81
N VAL A 56 -0.31 -6.77 -2.11
CA VAL A 56 -1.14 -7.81 -2.70
C VAL A 56 -2.61 -7.48 -2.47
N VAL A 57 -3.40 -7.60 -3.53
CA VAL A 57 -4.82 -7.25 -3.55
C VAL A 57 -5.60 -8.33 -4.31
N GLU A 58 -6.73 -8.75 -3.74
CA GLU A 58 -7.68 -9.61 -4.44
C GLU A 58 -8.31 -8.89 -5.65
N PRO A 59 -8.54 -9.60 -6.77
CA PRO A 59 -9.17 -9.03 -7.95
C PRO A 59 -10.49 -8.30 -7.66
N ALA A 60 -11.37 -8.91 -6.85
CA ALA A 60 -12.66 -8.33 -6.49
C ALA A 60 -12.52 -7.03 -5.70
N THR A 61 -11.55 -6.96 -4.78
CA THR A 61 -11.27 -5.74 -4.01
C THR A 61 -10.73 -4.63 -4.91
N LEU A 62 -9.82 -4.96 -5.81
CA LEU A 62 -9.23 -4.02 -6.75
C LEU A 62 -10.30 -3.40 -7.67
N VAL A 63 -11.14 -4.24 -8.27
CA VAL A 63 -12.25 -3.82 -9.15
C VAL A 63 -13.24 -2.93 -8.38
N ARG A 64 -13.71 -3.37 -7.21
CA ARG A 64 -14.68 -2.60 -6.40
C ARG A 64 -14.14 -1.22 -6.02
N LYS A 65 -12.89 -1.16 -5.56
CA LYS A 65 -12.26 0.11 -5.14
C LYS A 65 -12.04 1.06 -6.31
N LEU A 66 -11.67 0.54 -7.48
CA LEU A 66 -11.53 1.35 -8.67
C LEU A 66 -12.89 1.88 -9.17
N GLU A 67 -13.97 1.08 -9.09
CA GLU A 67 -15.33 1.54 -9.39
C GLU A 67 -15.80 2.65 -8.45
N GLU A 68 -15.57 2.49 -7.14
CA GLU A 68 -15.87 3.52 -6.12
C GLU A 68 -15.20 4.86 -6.47
N ARG A 69 -13.96 4.81 -6.99
CA ARG A 69 -13.19 5.98 -7.42
C ARG A 69 -13.67 6.61 -8.73
N ILE A 70 -14.22 5.81 -9.65
CA ILE A 70 -14.71 6.28 -10.95
C ILE A 70 -16.10 6.92 -10.84
N ARG A 71 -16.98 6.41 -9.96
CA ARG A 71 -18.38 6.90 -9.83
C ARG A 71 -18.53 8.42 -9.72
N PRO A 72 -17.68 9.17 -8.96
CA PRO A 72 -17.78 10.63 -8.87
C PRO A 72 -17.32 11.37 -10.13
N ARG A 73 -16.52 10.73 -11.00
CA ARG A 73 -15.85 11.36 -12.16
C ARG A 73 -16.54 11.09 -13.51
N ALA A 74 -17.72 10.46 -13.52
CA ALA A 74 -18.36 9.92 -14.72
C ALA A 74 -18.99 10.96 -15.68
N LYS A 75 -18.53 12.21 -15.70
CA LYS A 75 -18.95 13.22 -16.68
C LYS A 75 -17.89 13.41 -17.77
N GLY A 76 -17.98 12.59 -18.82
CA GLY A 76 -17.28 12.81 -20.10
C GLY A 76 -15.92 12.12 -20.27
N ALA A 77 -15.74 11.49 -21.45
CA ALA A 77 -14.56 10.79 -21.95
C ALA A 77 -14.05 9.59 -21.14
N SER A 78 -13.48 8.61 -21.86
CA SER A 78 -12.76 7.47 -21.30
C SER A 78 -11.58 7.96 -20.46
N SER A 79 -11.76 8.06 -19.14
CA SER A 79 -10.67 8.45 -18.24
C SER A 79 -9.64 7.31 -18.12
N PRO A 80 -8.38 7.59 -17.77
CA PRO A 80 -7.38 6.55 -17.52
C PRO A 80 -7.88 5.50 -16.52
N ALA A 81 -8.52 5.92 -15.42
CA ALA A 81 -9.17 5.03 -14.47
C ALA A 81 -10.21 4.08 -15.11
N GLN A 82 -11.05 4.55 -16.05
CA GLN A 82 -12.02 3.69 -16.75
C GLN A 82 -11.35 2.66 -17.67
N ARG A 83 -10.26 3.04 -18.36
CA ARG A 83 -9.50 2.09 -19.18
C ARG A 83 -8.76 1.08 -18.31
N LEU A 84 -8.16 1.52 -17.20
CA LEU A 84 -7.54 0.64 -16.20
C LEU A 84 -8.55 -0.39 -15.67
N LEU A 85 -9.78 0.04 -15.33
CA LEU A 85 -10.84 -0.86 -14.88
C LEU A 85 -11.18 -1.90 -15.95
N LYS A 86 -11.27 -1.48 -17.21
CA LYS A 86 -11.51 -2.38 -18.33
C LYS A 86 -10.37 -3.39 -18.48
N ASP A 87 -9.12 -2.92 -18.52
CA ASP A 87 -7.93 -3.78 -18.65
C ASP A 87 -7.83 -4.81 -17.51
N ILE A 88 -8.17 -4.43 -16.27
CA ILE A 88 -8.20 -5.34 -15.13
C ILE A 88 -9.29 -6.41 -15.35
N ARG A 89 -10.50 -6.02 -15.74
CA ARG A 89 -11.63 -6.94 -15.97
C ARG A 89 -11.40 -7.87 -17.15
N ASP A 90 -10.84 -7.37 -18.26
CA ASP A 90 -10.47 -8.16 -19.43
C ASP A 90 -9.37 -9.19 -19.09
N GLY A 91 -8.62 -8.92 -18.03
CA GLY A 91 -7.65 -9.84 -17.44
C GLY A 91 -8.23 -10.86 -16.45
N LEU A 92 -9.56 -10.95 -16.26
CA LEU A 92 -10.17 -11.93 -15.35
C LEU A 92 -10.71 -13.17 -16.10
N PRO A 93 -10.61 -14.37 -15.50
CA PRO A 93 -9.93 -14.68 -14.24
C PRO A 93 -8.41 -14.49 -14.37
N ALA A 94 -7.75 -14.15 -13.26
CA ALA A 94 -6.31 -13.91 -13.31
C ALA A 94 -5.55 -15.22 -13.57
N GLY A 95 -6.09 -16.37 -13.16
CA GLY A 95 -5.52 -17.71 -13.34
C GLY A 95 -4.27 -17.95 -12.48
N ASN A 96 -3.36 -16.97 -12.45
CA ASN A 96 -2.15 -16.87 -11.65
C ASN A 96 -2.03 -15.44 -11.07
N SER A 97 -1.02 -15.20 -10.23
CA SER A 97 -0.68 -13.86 -9.75
C SER A 97 -0.34 -12.91 -10.90
N LYS A 98 -0.83 -11.66 -10.85
CA LYS A 98 -0.62 -10.66 -11.90
C LYS A 98 0.10 -9.41 -11.38
N ASP A 99 1.20 -9.08 -12.04
CA ASP A 99 1.93 -7.84 -11.80
C ASP A 99 1.15 -6.65 -12.35
N LEU A 100 0.80 -5.69 -11.49
CA LEU A 100 0.14 -4.46 -11.90
C LEU A 100 1.05 -3.57 -12.76
N PHE A 101 2.37 -3.72 -12.65
CA PHE A 101 3.32 -2.98 -13.49
C PHE A 101 3.12 -3.25 -14.98
N VAL A 102 2.65 -4.45 -15.35
CA VAL A 102 2.36 -4.79 -16.76
C VAL A 102 1.28 -3.88 -17.35
N LEU A 103 0.37 -3.35 -16.53
CA LEU A 103 -0.65 -2.40 -16.99
C LEU A 103 -0.05 -1.01 -17.27
N LEU A 104 1.00 -0.61 -16.55
CA LEU A 104 1.72 0.64 -16.81
C LEU A 104 2.45 0.63 -18.16
N LEU A 105 2.85 -0.55 -18.63
CA LEU A 105 3.44 -0.72 -19.96
C LEU A 105 2.43 -0.50 -21.09
N LYS A 106 1.13 -0.66 -20.82
CA LYS A 106 0.06 -0.37 -21.79
C LYS A 106 -0.27 1.13 -21.85
N ASP A 107 -0.36 1.76 -20.68
CA ASP A 107 -0.67 3.18 -20.54
C ASP A 107 -0.01 3.73 -19.28
N ALA A 108 1.03 4.55 -19.45
CA ALA A 108 1.75 5.16 -18.35
C ALA A 108 0.87 6.10 -17.50
N LEU A 109 -0.25 6.59 -18.05
CA LEU A 109 -1.20 7.44 -17.32
C LEU A 109 -1.92 6.69 -16.19
N TYR A 110 -1.84 5.35 -16.16
CA TYR A 110 -2.39 4.55 -15.08
C TYR A 110 -1.64 4.71 -13.76
N LEU A 111 -0.38 5.19 -13.77
CA LEU A 111 0.46 5.23 -12.56
C LEU A 111 -0.21 5.98 -11.41
N VAL A 112 -0.69 7.20 -11.68
CA VAL A 112 -1.30 8.04 -10.64
C VAL A 112 -2.59 7.41 -10.09
N ASP A 113 -3.45 6.89 -10.96
CA ASP A 113 -4.70 6.24 -10.53
C ASP A 113 -4.43 4.93 -9.77
N MET A 114 -3.40 4.18 -10.16
CA MET A 114 -3.00 2.92 -9.53
C MET A 114 -2.39 3.15 -8.14
N GLU A 115 -1.46 4.08 -8.01
CA GLU A 115 -0.85 4.40 -6.71
C GLU A 115 -1.90 4.92 -5.71
N LEU A 116 -2.79 5.81 -6.15
CA LEU A 116 -3.87 6.31 -5.30
C LEU A 116 -4.88 5.21 -4.94
N LEU A 117 -5.19 4.31 -5.87
CA LEU A 117 -6.03 3.14 -5.60
C LEU A 117 -5.39 2.23 -4.55
N LEU A 118 -4.08 1.93 -4.67
CA LEU A 118 -3.35 1.11 -3.71
C LEU A 118 -3.29 1.78 -2.34
N ALA A 119 -3.08 3.10 -2.28
CA ALA A 119 -3.14 3.86 -1.03
C ALA A 119 -4.52 3.74 -0.35
N ASP A 120 -5.61 3.89 -1.10
CA ASP A 120 -6.98 3.76 -0.57
C ASP A 120 -7.26 2.34 -0.05
N ILE A 121 -6.74 1.32 -0.75
CA ILE A 121 -6.85 -0.09 -0.32
C ILE A 121 -6.06 -0.33 0.96
N LEU A 122 -4.82 0.16 1.03
CA LEU A 122 -3.97 0.07 2.22
C LEU A 122 -4.65 0.74 3.41
N GLU A 123 -5.19 1.96 3.26
CA GLU A 123 -5.91 2.68 4.33
C GLU A 123 -7.12 1.92 4.86
N SER A 124 -7.82 1.19 3.98
CA SER A 124 -8.95 0.36 4.38
C SER A 124 -8.56 -0.99 5.00
N GLY A 125 -7.28 -1.33 5.04
CA GLY A 125 -6.78 -2.61 5.57
C GLY A 125 -7.06 -3.81 4.67
N GLN A 126 -7.54 -3.60 3.44
CA GLN A 126 -7.98 -4.65 2.52
C GLN A 126 -6.87 -5.19 1.62
N ALA A 127 -5.63 -4.74 1.80
CA ALA A 127 -4.44 -5.31 1.19
C ALA A 127 -3.77 -6.34 2.11
N THR A 128 -2.78 -7.02 1.56
CA THR A 128 -1.78 -7.80 2.30
C THR A 128 -0.40 -7.37 1.79
N VAL A 129 0.61 -7.39 2.65
CA VAL A 129 1.99 -7.08 2.26
C VAL A 129 2.84 -8.32 2.50
N ILE A 130 3.61 -8.69 1.48
CA ILE A 130 4.52 -9.85 1.50
C ILE A 130 5.92 -9.41 1.06
N ASP A 131 6.90 -10.28 1.29
CA ASP A 131 8.21 -10.15 0.65
C ASP A 131 8.08 -10.42 -0.86
N ALA A 132 8.58 -9.49 -1.68
CA ALA A 132 8.52 -9.60 -3.13
C ALA A 132 9.37 -10.74 -3.69
N TRP A 133 10.44 -11.15 -3.01
CA TRP A 133 11.31 -12.26 -3.44
C TRP A 133 10.64 -13.62 -3.25
N GLU A 134 9.66 -13.69 -2.36
CA GLU A 134 8.88 -14.88 -2.11
C GLU A 134 7.63 -15.00 -3.00
N LEU A 135 7.34 -14.03 -3.86
CA LEU A 135 6.17 -14.02 -4.78
C LEU A 135 5.94 -15.36 -5.51
N PRO A 136 6.97 -16.03 -6.10
CA PRO A 136 6.79 -17.32 -6.76
C PRO A 136 6.31 -18.44 -5.82
N ASN A 137 6.55 -18.29 -4.52
CA ASN A 137 6.29 -19.29 -3.50
C ASN A 137 4.96 -19.08 -2.75
N TYR A 138 4.21 -18.01 -3.04
CA TYR A 138 3.00 -17.65 -2.31
C TYR A 138 1.71 -18.30 -2.81
N GLY A 139 1.76 -19.13 -3.86
CA GLY A 139 0.63 -19.99 -4.21
C GLY A 139 0.25 -20.84 -3.00
N GLU A 140 -0.97 -20.64 -2.47
CA GLU A 140 -1.55 -21.38 -1.35
C GLU A 140 -0.93 -21.15 0.04
N ARG A 141 -0.11 -20.10 0.20
CA ARG A 141 0.43 -19.75 1.53
C ARG A 141 -0.52 -18.85 2.31
N PHE A 142 -0.62 -19.15 3.61
CA PHE A 142 -1.25 -18.26 4.57
C PHE A 142 -0.32 -17.10 4.90
N VAL A 143 -0.78 -15.87 4.67
CA VAL A 143 -0.06 -14.66 5.04
C VAL A 143 -0.68 -14.07 6.30
N PRO A 144 0.10 -13.86 7.38
CA PRO A 144 -0.39 -13.24 8.60
C PRO A 144 -0.75 -11.76 8.39
N ALA A 145 -1.50 -11.20 9.33
CA ALA A 145 -1.80 -9.78 9.32
C ALA A 145 -0.53 -8.97 9.60
N THR A 146 -0.30 -7.94 8.78
CA THR A 146 0.82 -7.00 8.96
C THR A 146 0.29 -5.65 9.44
N GLN A 147 0.99 -5.00 10.35
CA GLN A 147 0.69 -3.62 10.72
C GLN A 147 1.49 -2.66 9.86
N LEU A 148 0.85 -1.60 9.38
CA LEU A 148 1.52 -0.48 8.73
C LEU A 148 1.35 0.79 9.55
N THR A 149 2.30 1.70 9.40
CA THR A 149 2.17 3.08 9.85
C THR A 149 1.82 3.95 8.66
N ARG A 150 0.70 4.68 8.74
CA ARG A 150 0.37 5.74 7.80
C ARG A 150 0.79 7.09 8.36
N ILE A 151 1.46 7.90 7.55
CA ILE A 151 1.83 9.28 7.85
C ILE A 151 1.10 10.21 6.88
N LYS A 152 0.42 11.25 7.39
CA LYS A 152 -0.22 12.29 6.57
C LYS A 152 0.60 13.57 6.61
N ARG A 153 1.15 14.02 5.48
CA ARG A 153 1.90 15.29 5.41
C ARG A 153 1.01 16.41 4.90
N GLY A 154 0.73 17.37 5.79
CA GLY A 154 -0.22 18.46 5.53
C GLY A 154 0.17 19.41 4.40
N ALA A 155 1.47 19.65 4.18
CA ALA A 155 1.94 20.62 3.19
C ALA A 155 1.63 20.24 1.73
N TYR A 156 1.54 18.94 1.45
CA TYR A 156 1.32 18.42 0.09
C TYR A 156 0.16 17.42 0.00
N ARG A 157 -0.67 17.31 1.06
CA ARG A 157 -1.69 16.26 1.18
C ARG A 157 -1.14 14.88 0.77
N SER A 158 0.09 14.57 1.19
CA SER A 158 0.70 13.29 0.85
C SER A 158 0.45 12.25 1.94
N ARG A 159 0.34 11.00 1.52
CA ARG A 159 0.16 9.83 2.37
C ARG A 159 1.36 8.92 2.20
N GLU A 160 2.02 8.58 3.30
CA GLU A 160 3.11 7.60 3.32
C GLU A 160 2.66 6.37 4.09
N PHE A 161 3.04 5.20 3.59
CA PHE A 161 2.79 3.91 4.22
C PHE A 161 4.13 3.27 4.49
N CYS A 162 4.39 2.97 5.75
CA CYS A 162 5.65 2.40 6.21
C CYS A 162 5.39 1.06 6.90
N THR A 163 6.28 0.10 6.68
CA THR A 163 6.26 -1.22 7.32
C THR A 163 6.60 -1.11 8.83
N PRO A 164 6.43 -2.18 9.63
CA PRO A 164 6.73 -2.14 11.08
C PRO A 164 8.17 -1.76 11.42
N ASP A 165 9.12 -2.11 10.55
CA ASP A 165 10.54 -1.79 10.61
C ASP A 165 10.87 -0.43 9.97
N GLY A 166 9.85 0.34 9.59
CA GLY A 166 9.98 1.67 9.02
C GLY A 166 10.70 1.71 7.67
N ASN A 167 10.40 0.77 6.79
CA ASN A 167 10.71 0.94 5.38
C ASN A 167 9.53 1.62 4.69
N LEU A 168 9.82 2.56 3.78
CA LEU A 168 8.78 3.20 2.96
C LEU A 168 8.25 2.19 1.94
N LEU A 169 6.97 1.86 2.04
CA LEU A 169 6.29 0.97 1.11
C LEU A 169 5.67 1.75 -0.05
N LEU A 170 4.96 2.83 0.24
CA LEU A 170 4.28 3.63 -0.77
C LEU A 170 4.16 5.08 -0.29
N ARG A 171 4.41 6.02 -1.20
CA ARG A 171 4.12 7.44 -0.99
C ARG A 171 3.24 7.91 -2.14
N VAL A 172 2.12 8.55 -1.82
CA VAL A 172 1.25 9.18 -2.80
C VAL A 172 1.01 10.63 -2.45
N THR A 173 0.84 11.46 -3.47
CA THR A 173 0.43 12.86 -3.33
C THR A 173 -0.99 12.96 -3.87
N ASP A 174 -1.95 13.32 -3.02
CA ASP A 174 -3.31 13.55 -3.49
C ASP A 174 -3.31 14.82 -4.36
N ALA A 175 -3.90 14.74 -5.56
CA ALA A 175 -4.06 15.92 -6.40
C ALA A 175 -4.86 16.99 -5.64
N ILE A 176 -4.40 18.25 -5.69
CA ILE A 176 -5.17 19.38 -5.17
C ILE A 176 -6.36 19.56 -6.12
N GLU A 177 -7.56 19.23 -5.65
CA GLU A 177 -8.82 19.59 -6.32
C GLU A 177 -9.01 21.10 -6.37
#